data_AF-A0A4V2BGE7-F1
#
_entry.id   AF-A0A4V2BGE7-F1
#
_cell.length_a   1.000
_cell.length_b   1.000
_cell.length_c   1.000
_cell.angle_alpha   90.00
_cell.angle_beta   90.00
_cell.angle_gamma   90.00
#
_symmetry.space_group_name_H-M   'P 1'
#
loop_
_entity.id
_entity.type
_entity.pdbx_description
1 polymer ?
#
loop_
_entity_poly.entity_id
_entity_poly.type
_entity_poly.pdbx_seq_one_letter_code
_entity_poly.pdbx_strand_id
1 'polypeptide(L)' 'CRCGTCAVRILEGQENLSAMKDDEKKLLTRLELPLDGKVRLSCQARISGSGCKVDLSFQDEYDSDIGLDDGDNDDEV' A
#
# COMPACT_ATOMS: atom_id res chain seq x y z
N CYS A 1 4.31 2.21 -8.34
CA CYS A 1 4.31 1.02 -7.45
C CYS A 1 3.56 -0.13 -8.14
N ARG A 2 3.83 -1.42 -7.84
CA ARG A 2 3.25 -2.56 -8.59
C ARG A 2 2.64 -3.75 -7.81
N CYS A 3 3.00 -4.02 -6.54
CA CYS A 3 2.61 -5.29 -5.87
C CYS A 3 1.76 -5.19 -4.60
N GLY A 4 1.82 -4.10 -3.82
CA GLY A 4 1.05 -4.01 -2.57
C GLY A 4 1.63 -4.75 -1.36
N THR A 5 2.62 -5.63 -1.53
CA THR A 5 3.29 -6.41 -0.46
C THR A 5 3.94 -5.59 0.66
N CYS A 6 4.03 -4.27 0.49
CA CYS A 6 4.61 -3.35 1.46
C CYS A 6 3.54 -2.49 2.14
N ALA A 7 2.26 -2.85 2.00
CA ALA A 7 1.14 -2.18 2.65
C ALA A 7 1.25 -2.33 4.16
N VAL A 8 1.18 -1.20 4.87
CA VAL A 8 1.22 -1.14 6.34
C VAL A 8 0.14 -0.19 6.83
N ARG A 9 -0.36 -0.46 8.03
CA ARG A 9 -1.28 0.45 8.71
C ARG A 9 -0.48 1.47 9.53
N ILE A 10 -0.78 2.76 9.38
CA ILE A 10 -0.16 3.85 10.13
C ILE A 10 -0.91 4.02 11.45
N LEU A 11 -0.19 3.93 12.57
CA LEU A 11 -0.75 4.12 13.91
C LEU A 11 -0.55 5.56 14.40
N GLU A 12 0.63 6.13 14.15
CA GLU A 12 1.02 7.48 14.57
C GLU A 12 1.95 8.11 13.53
N GLY A 13 1.95 9.45 13.44
CA GLY A 13 2.89 10.21 12.62
C GLY A 13 2.59 10.22 11.12
N GLN A 14 1.32 10.14 10.72
CA GLN A 14 0.90 10.25 9.31
C GLN A 14 1.34 11.58 8.68
N GLU A 15 1.29 12.67 9.45
CA GLU A 15 1.75 14.00 9.08
C GLU A 15 3.27 14.09 8.84
N ASN A 16 4.04 13.11 9.34
CA ASN A 16 5.49 13.02 9.17
C ASN A 16 5.88 12.20 7.94
N LEU A 17 4.92 11.80 7.10
CA LEU A 17 5.14 11.07 5.87
C LEU A 17 4.95 11.97 4.66
N SER A 18 5.70 11.69 3.58
CA SER A 18 5.49 12.33 2.30
C SER A 18 4.05 12.12 1.80
N ALA A 19 3.55 13.12 1.07
CA ALA A 19 2.25 13.04 0.39
C ALA A 19 2.16 11.77 -0.47
N MET A 20 0.96 11.20 -0.51
CA MET A 20 0.66 10.03 -1.34
C MET A 20 0.75 10.39 -2.81
N LYS A 21 1.60 9.67 -3.55
CA LYS A 21 1.77 9.85 -5.00
C LYS A 21 0.64 9.18 -5.77
N ASP A 22 0.43 9.58 -7.02
CA ASP A 22 -0.69 9.08 -7.82
C ASP A 22 -0.56 7.59 -8.18
N ASP A 23 0.66 7.07 -8.29
CA ASP A 23 0.89 5.65 -8.52
C ASP A 23 0.58 4.80 -7.27
N GLU A 24 0.87 5.30 -6.07
CA GLU A 24 0.44 4.71 -4.80
C GLU A 24 -1.09 4.70 -4.69
N LYS A 25 -1.75 5.84 -4.94
CA LYS A 25 -3.22 5.93 -4.94
C LYS A 25 -3.87 4.91 -5.87
N LYS A 26 -3.41 4.85 -7.13
CA LYS A 26 -3.93 3.92 -8.13
C LYS A 26 -3.84 2.47 -7.67
N LEU A 27 -2.71 2.08 -7.06
CA LEU A 27 -2.54 0.73 -6.55
C LEU A 27 -3.44 0.47 -5.35
N LEU A 28 -3.48 1.37 -4.35
CA LEU A 28 -4.37 1.23 -3.20
C LEU A 28 -5.86 1.14 -3.61
N THR A 29 -6.28 1.88 -4.64
CA THR A 29 -7.64 1.75 -5.20
C THR A 29 -7.91 0.37 -5.79
N ARG A 30 -6.96 -0.22 -6.52
CA ARG A 30 -7.11 -1.57 -7.09
C ARG A 30 -7.19 -2.64 -6.01
N LEU A 31 -6.48 -2.43 -4.91
CA LEU A 31 -6.43 -3.31 -3.74
C LEU A 31 -7.58 -3.06 -2.76
N GLU A 32 -8.53 -2.17 -3.11
CA GLU A 32 -9.66 -1.78 -2.26
C GLU A 32 -9.26 -1.24 -0.88
N LEU A 33 -8.08 -0.61 -0.80
CA LEU A 33 -7.52 -0.03 0.42
C LEU A 33 -7.84 1.47 0.56
N PRO A 34 -7.94 1.99 1.80
CA PRO A 34 -8.30 3.38 2.04
C PRO A 34 -7.21 4.36 1.58
N LEU A 35 -7.65 5.49 1.03
CA LEU A 35 -6.79 6.59 0.56
C LEU A 35 -6.64 7.72 1.58
N ASP A 36 -7.15 7.55 2.80
CA ASP A 36 -7.12 8.56 3.87
C ASP A 36 -5.76 8.66 4.59
N GLY A 37 -4.79 7.82 4.19
CA GLY A 37 -3.44 7.77 4.71
C GLY A 37 -3.24 6.82 5.89
N LYS A 38 -4.32 6.20 6.41
CA LYS A 38 -4.21 5.16 7.46
C LYS A 38 -3.57 3.88 6.96
N VAL A 39 -3.62 3.62 5.66
CA VAL A 39 -2.87 2.56 4.99
C VAL A 39 -1.96 3.21 3.96
N ARG A 40 -0.68 2.83 3.96
CA ARG A 40 0.33 3.34 3.03
C ARG A 40 1.19 2.20 2.51
N LEU A 41 1.78 2.40 1.34
CA LEU A 41 2.84 1.55 0.85
C LEU A 41 4.16 2.05 1.43
N SER A 42 4.78 1.27 2.32
CA SER A 42 5.99 1.71 3.04
C SER A 42 7.15 2.06 2.10
N CYS A 43 7.23 1.43 0.92
CA CYS A 43 8.23 1.78 -0.10
C CYS A 43 8.01 3.16 -0.76
N GLN A 44 6.82 3.76 -0.63
CA GLN A 44 6.49 5.09 -1.16
C GLN A 44 6.44 6.18 -0.07
N ALA A 45 6.22 5.79 1.20
CA ALA A 45 6.08 6.71 2.31
C ALA A 45 7.44 7.16 2.88
N ARG A 46 8.02 8.22 2.31
CA ARG A 46 9.27 8.78 2.81
C ARG A 46 9.03 9.53 4.12
N ILE A 47 9.81 9.22 5.15
CA ILE A 47 9.77 9.89 6.45
C ILE A 47 10.42 11.29 6.33
N SER A 48 9.68 12.32 6.74
CA SER A 48 10.15 13.72 6.83
C SER A 48 10.22 14.27 8.26
N GLY A 49 9.68 13.53 9.24
CA GLY A 49 9.70 13.87 10.66
C GLY A 49 10.14 12.69 11.54
N SER A 50 9.73 12.67 12.80
CA SER A 50 10.02 11.58 13.75
C SER A 50 8.74 11.04 14.38
N GLY A 51 8.83 9.87 15.02
CA GLY A 51 7.69 9.30 15.77
C GLY A 51 6.66 8.57 14.93
N CYS A 52 6.97 8.15 13.69
CA CYS A 52 6.08 7.29 12.93
C CYS A 52 6.01 5.89 13.54
N LYS A 53 4.80 5.39 13.78
CA LYS A 53 4.56 4.00 14.19
C LYS A 53 3.66 3.33 13.18
N VAL A 54 4.00 2.09 12.83
CA VAL A 54 3.25 1.28 11.87
C VAL A 54 2.93 -0.07 12.46
N ASP A 55 1.81 -0.63 12.03
CA ASP A 55 1.37 -1.98 12.33
C ASP A 55 1.70 -2.88 11.13
N LEU A 56 2.59 -3.85 11.37
CA LEU A 56 3.03 -4.82 10.38
C LEU A 56 2.12 -6.06 10.31
N SER A 57 1.34 -6.33 11.38
CA SER A 57 0.37 -7.42 11.41
C SER A 57 -0.83 -7.17 10.49
N PHE A 58 -0.98 -5.95 9.98
CA PHE A 58 -1.93 -5.63 8.92
C PHE A 58 -1.81 -6.54 7.68
N GLN A 59 -0.62 -7.06 7.39
CA GLN A 59 -0.41 -8.01 6.29
C GLN A 59 -1.02 -9.39 6.55
N ASP A 60 -1.40 -9.71 7.80
CA ASP A 60 -2.15 -10.91 8.12
C ASP A 60 -3.67 -10.72 7.88
N GLU A 61 -4.13 -9.46 7.86
CA GLU A 61 -5.53 -9.07 7.63
C GLU A 61 -5.83 -8.81 6.14
N TYR A 62 -4.82 -8.41 5.38
CA TYR A 62 -4.90 -8.06 3.97
C TYR A 62 -3.90 -8.89 3.16
N ASP A 63 -4.40 -9.62 2.18
CA ASP A 63 -3.56 -10.39 1.26
C ASP A 63 -3.33 -9.58 -0.03
N SER A 64 -2.06 -9.31 -0.34
CA SER A 64 -1.65 -8.56 -1.52
C SER A 64 -1.98 -9.23 -2.85
N ASP A 65 -2.30 -10.52 -2.81
CA ASP A 65 -2.66 -11.31 -3.97
C ASP A 65 -4.17 -11.22 -4.29
N ILE A 66 -4.97 -10.59 -3.39
CA ILE A 66 -6.37 -10.27 -3.64
C ILE A 66 -6.43 -9.19 -4.74
N GLY A 67 -6.79 -9.62 -5.95
CA GLY A 67 -6.92 -8.76 -7.13
C GLY A 67 -5.80 -8.87 -8.16
N LEU A 68 -4.90 -9.86 -8.03
CA LEU A 68 -3.95 -10.22 -9.10
C LEU A 68 -4.50 -11.27 -10.09
N ASP A 69 -5.79 -11.63 -10.01
CA ASP A 69 -6.49 -12.48 -10.99
C ASP A 69 -6.86 -11.72 -12.29
N ASP A 70 -6.00 -10.82 -12.75
CA ASP A 70 -5.98 -10.47 -14.17
C ASP A 70 -5.21 -11.59 -14.86
N GLY A 71 -5.94 -12.65 -15.23
CA GLY A 71 -5.38 -13.79 -15.95
C GLY A 71 -4.43 -13.34 -17.06
N ASP A 72 -3.14 -13.64 -16.86
CA ASP A 72 -2.19 -13.82 -17.94
C ASP A 72 -2.74 -14.94 -18.82
N ASN A 73 -3.58 -14.56 -19.79
CA ASN A 73 -3.85 -15.38 -20.95
C ASN A 73 -2.57 -15.34 -21.80
N ASP A 74 -1.57 -16.12 -21.40
CA ASP A 74 -0.54 -16.65 -22.28
C ASP A 74 -1.28 -17.45 -23.36
N ASP A 75 -1.66 -16.76 -24.43
CA ASP A 75 -2.13 -17.34 -25.68
C ASP A 75 -0.95 -18.13 -26.27
N GLU A 76 -0.85 -19.41 -25.90
CA GLU A 76 -0.15 -20.41 -26.71
C GLU A 76 -0.91 -20.52 -28.05
N VAL A 77 -0.36 -19.88 -29.09
CA VAL A 77 -0.61 -20.22 -30.51
C VAL A 77 0.68 -20.32 -31.29
#